data_AF-A0A962JSJ7-F1
#
_entry.id   AF-A0A962JSJ7-F1
#
_cell.length_a   1.000
_cell.length_b   1.000
_cell.length_c   1.000
_cell.angle_alpha   90.00
_cell.angle_beta   90.00
_cell.angle_gamma   90.00
#
_symmetry.space_group_name_H-M   'P 1'
#
loop_
_entity.id
_entity.type
_entity.pdbx_description
1 polymer ?
#
loop_
_entity_poly.entity_id
_entity_poly.type
_entity_poly.pdbx_seq_one_letter_code
_entity_poly.pdbx_strand_id
1 'polypeptide(L)'
;MTVQSSSKLALELKWRAILLASQELVDAAQEARWTDLPLQAQYRDKLIREYFSKPLTVENALRIQDQIKQIMAMDEQVLGIARRGQEQARGILKNLQTGASAVRAYQS
;
A
#
# COMPACT_ATOMS: atom_id res chain seq x y z
N MET A 1 16.71 22.26 28.79
CA MET A 1 16.83 20.86 28.27
C MET A 1 15.55 20.32 27.61
N THR A 2 14.64 21.16 27.10
CA THR A 2 13.29 20.74 26.62
C THR A 2 13.12 20.66 25.09
N VAL A 3 14.06 21.19 24.31
CA VAL A 3 13.91 21.34 22.85
C VAL A 3 14.21 20.03 22.09
N GLN A 4 15.17 19.23 22.54
CA GLN A 4 15.54 17.97 21.87
C GLN A 4 14.43 16.89 21.96
N SER A 5 13.72 16.83 23.08
CA SER A 5 12.64 15.86 23.29
C SER A 5 11.45 16.09 22.35
N SER A 6 11.13 17.35 22.04
CA SER A 6 10.00 17.72 21.17
C SER A 6 10.27 17.36 19.70
N SER A 7 11.50 17.55 19.21
CA SER A 7 11.88 17.21 17.84
C SER A 7 11.93 15.70 17.60
N LYS A 8 12.34 14.91 18.59
CA LYS A 8 12.41 13.45 18.50
C LYS A 8 11.00 12.84 18.44
N LEU A 9 10.09 13.32 19.28
CA LEU A 9 8.70 12.88 19.31
C LEU A 9 7.99 13.19 17.96
N ALA A 10 8.22 14.36 17.38
CA ALA A 10 7.65 14.72 16.10
C ALA A 10 8.08 13.79 14.95
N LEU A 11 9.34 13.36 14.95
CA LEU A 11 9.86 12.41 13.95
C LEU A 11 9.22 11.02 14.12
N GLU A 12 9.11 10.54 15.36
CA GLU A 12 8.46 9.26 15.68
C GLU A 12 6.99 9.23 15.25
N LEU A 13 6.26 10.32 15.49
CA LEU A 13 4.87 10.44 15.07
C LEU A 13 4.72 10.39 13.55
N LYS A 14 5.60 11.08 12.81
CA LYS A 14 5.60 11.02 11.34
C LYS A 14 5.88 9.62 10.82
N TRP A 15 6.85 8.92 11.41
CA TRP A 15 7.14 7.55 11.02
C TRP A 15 5.96 6.60 11.29
N ARG A 16 5.34 6.75 12.47
CA ARG A 16 4.13 5.99 12.81
C ARG A 16 2.99 6.25 11.82
N ALA A 17 2.82 7.48 11.36
CA ALA A 17 1.83 7.81 10.34
C ALA A 17 2.11 7.09 9.00
N ILE A 18 3.39 6.95 8.61
CA ILE A 18 3.77 6.17 7.42
C ILE A 18 3.39 4.69 7.61
N LEU A 19 3.74 4.09 8.76
CA LEU A 19 3.41 2.68 9.03
C LEU A 19 1.90 2.43 9.01
N LEU A 20 1.11 3.33 9.60
CA LEU A 20 -0.35 3.25 9.56
C LEU A 20 -0.86 3.36 8.13
N ALA A 21 -0.36 4.31 7.33
CA ALA A 21 -0.76 4.45 5.93
C ALA A 21 -0.36 3.23 5.08
N SER A 22 0.76 2.57 5.38
CA SER A 22 1.14 1.30 4.74
C SER A 22 0.22 0.14 5.14
N GLN A 23 -0.21 0.08 6.40
CA GLN A 23 -1.18 -0.91 6.85
C GLN A 23 -2.55 -0.70 6.18
N GLU A 24 -3.02 0.54 6.08
CA GLU A 24 -4.26 0.88 5.38
C GLU A 24 -4.27 0.42 3.92
N LEU A 25 -3.11 0.46 3.23
CA LEU A 25 -2.97 -0.10 1.88
C LEU A 25 -3.14 -1.61 1.85
N VAL A 26 -2.58 -2.31 2.85
CA VAL A 26 -2.75 -3.76 2.99
C VAL A 26 -4.23 -4.07 3.22
N ASP A 27 -4.88 -3.34 4.11
CA ASP A 27 -6.28 -3.55 4.47
C ASP A 27 -7.20 -3.27 3.28
N ALA A 28 -6.98 -2.16 2.56
CA ALA A 28 -7.72 -1.84 1.34
C ALA A 28 -7.53 -2.90 0.24
N ALA A 29 -6.32 -3.46 0.11
CA ALA A 29 -6.08 -4.57 -0.82
C ALA A 29 -6.81 -5.85 -0.40
N GLN A 30 -6.78 -6.20 0.89
CA GLN A 30 -7.48 -7.38 1.43
C GLN A 30 -9.00 -7.26 1.28
N GLU A 31 -9.55 -6.08 1.49
CA GLU A 31 -10.98 -5.77 1.35
C GLU A 31 -11.41 -5.49 -0.10
N ALA A 32 -10.49 -5.65 -1.07
CA ALA A 32 -10.74 -5.40 -2.49
C ALA A 32 -11.26 -3.98 -2.78
N ARG A 33 -10.87 -2.99 -1.97
CA ARG A 33 -11.16 -1.56 -2.17
C ARG A 33 -10.22 -0.96 -3.22
N TRP A 34 -10.29 -1.49 -4.44
CA TRP A 34 -9.36 -1.15 -5.53
C TRP A 34 -9.38 0.33 -5.93
N THR A 35 -10.52 1.01 -5.74
CA THR A 35 -10.68 2.45 -5.99
C THR A 35 -9.90 3.31 -5.02
N ASP A 36 -9.69 2.83 -3.79
CA ASP A 36 -9.11 3.60 -2.69
C ASP A 36 -7.59 3.47 -2.66
N LEU A 37 -7.07 2.33 -3.14
CA LEU A 37 -5.64 2.02 -3.16
C LEU A 37 -4.75 3.13 -3.77
N PRO A 38 -5.06 3.71 -4.94
CA PRO A 38 -4.25 4.78 -5.50
C PRO A 38 -4.21 6.04 -4.61
N LEU A 39 -5.33 6.39 -3.98
CA LEU A 39 -5.43 7.56 -3.10
C LEU A 39 -4.63 7.34 -1.82
N GLN A 40 -4.75 6.16 -1.21
CA GLN A 40 -3.98 5.78 -0.03
C GLN A 40 -2.47 5.71 -0.33
N ALA A 41 -2.09 5.21 -1.52
CA ALA A 41 -0.68 5.14 -1.93
C ALA A 41 -0.09 6.54 -2.08
N GLN A 42 -0.82 7.46 -2.75
CA GLN A 42 -0.42 8.85 -2.88
C GLN A 42 -0.27 9.54 -1.51
N TYR A 43 -1.19 9.26 -0.58
CA TYR A 43 -1.13 9.80 0.78
C TYR A 43 0.11 9.31 1.53
N ARG A 44 0.38 8.00 1.51
CA ARG A 44 1.59 7.43 2.11
C ARG A 44 2.86 8.00 1.48
N ASP A 45 2.94 8.08 0.17
CA ASP A 45 4.10 8.59 -0.55
C ASP A 45 4.37 10.07 -0.25
N LYS A 46 3.31 10.85 0.02
CA LYS A 46 3.44 12.22 0.54
C LYS A 46 4.09 12.20 1.93
N LEU A 47 3.62 11.36 2.86
CA LEU A 47 4.21 11.25 4.20
C LEU A 47 5.68 10.83 4.17
N ILE A 48 6.04 9.87 3.31
CA ILE A 48 7.43 9.44 3.11
C ILE A 48 8.28 10.60 2.63
N ARG A 49 7.83 11.33 1.59
CA ARG A 49 8.55 12.51 1.08
C ARG A 49 8.72 13.59 2.15
N GLU A 50 7.69 13.85 2.94
CA GLU A 50 7.76 14.82 4.04
C GLU A 50 8.72 14.37 5.16
N TYR A 51 8.79 13.07 5.46
CA TYR A 51 9.71 12.51 6.45
C TYR A 51 11.16 12.64 6.01
N PHE A 52 11.47 12.28 4.76
CA PHE A 52 12.81 12.34 4.20
C PHE A 52 13.19 13.72 3.63
N SER A 53 12.31 14.74 3.77
CA SER A 53 12.61 16.12 3.35
C SER A 53 13.74 16.78 4.15
N LYS A 54 14.08 16.23 5.31
CA LYS A 54 15.17 16.69 6.16
C LYS A 54 16.24 15.59 6.28
N PRO A 55 17.53 15.96 6.34
CA PRO A 55 18.59 14.99 6.59
C PRO A 55 18.35 14.21 7.88
N LEU A 56 18.48 12.90 7.81
CA LEU A 56 18.42 12.02 8.98
C LEU A 56 19.82 11.89 9.59
N THR A 57 19.88 11.77 10.92
CA THR A 57 21.11 11.35 11.60
C THR A 57 21.35 9.85 11.35
N VAL A 58 22.60 9.41 11.48
CA VAL A 58 22.97 7.99 11.37
C VAL A 58 22.20 7.14 12.38
N GLU A 59 22.06 7.61 13.61
CA GLU A 59 21.26 6.96 14.66
C GLU A 59 19.80 6.74 14.23
N ASN A 60 19.16 7.78 13.68
CA ASN A 60 17.78 7.69 13.20
C ASN A 60 17.65 6.73 12.00
N ALA A 61 18.62 6.75 11.08
CA ALA A 61 18.64 5.88 9.92
C ALA A 61 18.77 4.40 10.32
N LEU A 62 19.66 4.08 11.27
CA LEU A 62 19.81 2.72 11.81
C LEU A 62 18.52 2.27 12.50
N ARG A 63 17.87 3.15 13.26
CA ARG A 63 16.64 2.82 13.99
C ARG A 63 15.47 2.46 13.07
N ILE A 64 15.33 3.15 11.93
CA ILE A 64 14.22 2.92 11.01
C ILE A 64 14.52 1.83 9.97
N GLN A 65 15.74 1.30 9.92
CA GLN A 65 16.15 0.34 8.89
C GLN A 65 15.25 -0.91 8.85
N ASP A 66 14.95 -1.50 10.00
CA ASP A 66 14.08 -2.68 10.05
C ASP A 66 12.62 -2.31 9.76
N GLN A 67 12.21 -1.08 10.06
CA GLN A 67 10.88 -0.59 9.76
C GLN A 67 10.70 -0.32 8.26
N ILE A 68 11.76 0.06 7.54
CA ILE A 68 11.75 0.14 6.08
C ILE A 68 11.51 -1.25 5.48
N LYS A 69 12.20 -2.27 5.98
CA LYS A 69 11.96 -3.67 5.55
C LYS A 69 10.51 -4.09 5.78
N GLN A 70 9.92 -3.68 6.91
CA GLN A 70 8.51 -3.93 7.18
C GLN A 70 7.58 -3.28 6.14
N ILE A 71 7.83 -2.02 5.78
CA ILE A 71 7.05 -1.33 4.72
C ILE A 71 7.21 -2.06 3.38
N MET A 72 8.42 -2.48 3.02
CA MET A 72 8.66 -3.23 1.79
C MET A 72 7.91 -4.57 1.78
N ALA A 73 7.87 -5.29 2.90
CA ALA A 73 7.10 -6.52 3.02
C ALA A 73 5.59 -6.27 2.85
N MET A 74 5.07 -5.16 3.39
CA MET A 74 3.68 -4.75 3.16
C MET A 74 3.40 -4.44 1.68
N ASP A 75 4.33 -3.78 0.99
CA ASP A 75 4.21 -3.50 -0.45
C ASP A 75 4.17 -4.79 -1.27
N GLU A 76 5.05 -5.76 -0.96
CA GLU A 76 5.03 -7.07 -1.61
C GLU A 76 3.71 -7.79 -1.37
N GLN A 77 3.15 -7.70 -0.15
CA GLN A 77 1.85 -8.26 0.18
C GLN A 77 0.73 -7.63 -0.65
N VAL A 78 0.68 -6.29 -0.75
CA VAL A 78 -0.31 -5.57 -1.57
C VAL A 78 -0.20 -6.00 -3.04
N LEU A 79 1.00 -6.04 -3.59
CA LEU A 79 1.23 -6.47 -4.98
C LEU A 79 0.79 -7.92 -5.21
N GLY A 80 1.08 -8.81 -4.25
CA GLY A 80 0.64 -10.21 -4.30
C GLY A 80 -0.88 -10.34 -4.30
N ILE A 81 -1.57 -9.57 -3.46
CA ILE A 81 -3.04 -9.52 -3.42
C ILE A 81 -3.61 -8.99 -4.74
N ALA A 82 -3.09 -7.87 -5.24
CA ALA A 82 -3.53 -7.26 -6.49
C ALA A 82 -3.37 -8.18 -7.70
N ARG A 83 -2.23 -8.91 -7.80
CA ARG A 83 -2.00 -9.88 -8.88
C ARG A 83 -3.02 -11.02 -8.85
N ARG A 84 -3.30 -11.59 -7.67
CA ARG A 84 -4.33 -12.64 -7.53
C ARG A 84 -5.72 -12.12 -7.90
N GLY A 85 -6.07 -10.91 -7.47
CA GLY A 85 -7.33 -10.26 -7.85
C GLY A 85 -7.46 -10.07 -9.36
N GLN A 86 -6.38 -9.65 -10.02
CA GLN A 86 -6.34 -9.49 -11.48
C GLN A 86 -6.52 -10.83 -12.22
N GLU A 87 -5.86 -11.89 -11.76
CA GLU A 87 -5.99 -13.24 -12.34
C GLU A 87 -7.43 -13.76 -12.20
N GLN A 88 -8.04 -13.60 -11.03
CA GLN A 88 -9.44 -13.97 -10.79
C GLN A 88 -10.40 -13.20 -11.70
N ALA A 89 -10.24 -11.87 -11.80
CA ALA A 89 -11.07 -11.03 -12.68
C ALA A 89 -10.95 -11.45 -14.15
N ARG A 90 -9.74 -11.78 -14.63
CA ARG A 90 -9.52 -12.30 -15.99
C ARG A 90 -10.24 -13.64 -16.22
N GLY A 91 -10.18 -14.55 -15.24
CA GLY A 91 -10.90 -15.82 -15.31
C GLY A 91 -12.41 -15.64 -15.43
N ILE A 92 -12.98 -14.74 -14.63
CA ILE A 92 -14.42 -14.41 -14.67
C ILE A 92 -14.81 -13.82 -16.02
N LEU A 93 -14.05 -12.86 -16.54
CA LEU A 93 -14.31 -12.24 -17.84
C LEU A 93 -14.28 -13.26 -18.99
N LYS A 94 -13.31 -14.18 -18.98
CA LYS A 94 -13.22 -15.25 -19.97
C LYS A 94 -14.46 -16.13 -19.94
N ASN A 95 -14.89 -16.56 -18.75
CA ASN A 95 -16.08 -17.40 -18.59
C ASN A 95 -17.35 -16.70 -19.06
N LEU A 96 -17.49 -15.40 -18.77
CA LEU A 96 -18.62 -14.59 -19.21
C LEU A 96 -18.67 -14.45 -20.74
N GLN A 97 -17.52 -14.24 -21.39
CA GLN A 97 -17.43 -14.19 -22.85
C GLN A 97 -17.82 -15.52 -23.50
N THR A 98 -17.34 -16.65 -22.95
CA THR A 98 -17.72 -17.99 -23.44
C THR A 98 -19.22 -18.23 -23.28
N GLY A 99 -19.81 -17.87 -22.14
CA GLY A 99 -21.25 -17.98 -21.90
C GLY A 99 -22.07 -17.11 -22.86
N ALA A 100 -21.68 -15.85 -23.07
CA ALA A 100 -22.35 -14.95 -24.00
C ALA A 100 -22.28 -15.42 -25.46
N SER A 101 -21.20 -16.09 -25.86
CA SER A 101 -21.09 -16.73 -27.18
C SER A 101 -21.99 -17.94 -27.31
N ALA A 102 -22.07 -18.79 -26.26
CA ALA A 102 -22.97 -19.94 -26.24
C ALA A 102 -24.44 -19.54 -26.35
N VAL A 103 -24.88 -18.54 -25.57
CA VAL A 103 -26.26 -18.01 -25.62
C VAL A 103 -26.59 -17.50 -27.02
N ARG A 104 -25.68 -16.75 -27.66
CA ARG A 104 -25.90 -16.28 -29.04
C ARG A 104 -26.03 -17.42 -30.05
N ALA A 105 -25.25 -18.49 -29.91
CA ALA A 105 -25.34 -19.65 -30.79
C ALA A 105 -26.66 -20.42 -30.68
N TYR A 106 -27.35 -20.36 -29.53
CA TYR A 106 -28.67 -20.95 -29.36
C TYR A 106 -29.82 -20.04 -29.86
N GLN A 107 -29.56 -18.75 -30.04
CA GLN A 107 -30.54 -17.78 -30.52
C GLN A 107 -30.52 -17.59 -32.05
N SER A 108 -29.46 -18.06 -32.72
CA SER A 108 -29.30 -18.14 -34.17
C SER A 108 -29.78 -19.48 -34.72
#